data_AF-A0A238LHM2-F1
#
_entry.id   AF-A0A238LHM2-F1
#
_cell.length_a   1.000
_cell.length_b   1.000
_cell.length_c   1.000
_cell.angle_alpha   90.00
_cell.angle_beta   90.00
_cell.angle_gamma   90.00
#
_symmetry.space_group_name_H-M   'P 1'
#
loop_
_entity.id
_entity.type
_entity.pdbx_description
1 polymer ?
#
loop_
_entity_poly.entity_id
_entity_poly.type
_entity_poly.pdbx_seq_one_letter_code
_entity_poly.pdbx_strand_id
1 'polypeptide(L)'
;MSRLLFAFMTAFAAAAVVAAVAVSFDIASRFGAHPLWSETVVWIGLALALCLTALALRSRSLAWGGAVTSLLAGAVSARFGKQIFAASFAENGLAGRFWYFGWIGLCTGFIALIALTFLHNAQRSVPPAER
;
A
#
# COMPACT_ATOMS: atom_id res chain seq x y z
N MET A 1 -22.24 -12.25 11.77
CA MET A 1 -20.95 -11.62 11.40
C MET A 1 -20.57 -10.64 12.50
N SER A 2 -19.37 -10.73 13.08
CA SER A 2 -18.97 -9.79 14.15
C SER A 2 -18.83 -8.37 13.58
N ARG A 3 -19.20 -7.33 14.36
CA ARG A 3 -19.11 -5.92 13.92
C ARG A 3 -17.69 -5.53 13.48
N LEU A 4 -16.68 -6.10 14.15
CA LEU A 4 -15.28 -5.93 13.81
C LEU A 4 -14.95 -6.47 12.40
N LEU A 5 -15.47 -7.64 12.05
CA LEU A 5 -15.29 -8.22 10.72
C LEU A 5 -15.97 -7.36 9.64
N PHE A 6 -17.17 -6.85 9.92
CA PHE A 6 -17.84 -5.92 8.99
C PHE A 6 -17.04 -4.63 8.78
N ALA A 7 -16.55 -4.00 9.86
CA ALA A 7 -15.71 -2.79 9.79
C ALA A 7 -14.40 -3.03 9.03
N PHE A 8 -13.79 -4.20 9.23
CA PHE A 8 -12.60 -4.61 8.48
C PHE A 8 -12.89 -4.76 6.99
N MET A 9 -13.97 -5.46 6.63
CA MET A 9 -14.36 -5.70 5.24
C MET A 9 -14.67 -4.39 4.52
N THR A 10 -15.43 -3.48 5.14
CA THR A 10 -15.76 -2.19 4.52
C THR A 10 -14.53 -1.30 4.36
N ALA A 11 -13.64 -1.27 5.35
CA ALA A 11 -12.40 -0.51 5.27
C ALA A 11 -11.47 -1.02 4.17
N PHE A 12 -11.32 -2.34 4.06
CA PHE A 12 -10.48 -2.93 3.02
C PHE A 12 -11.12 -2.82 1.63
N ALA A 13 -12.44 -2.93 1.52
CA ALA A 13 -13.16 -2.70 0.26
C ALA A 13 -12.95 -1.26 -0.25
N ALA A 14 -13.00 -0.26 0.62
CA ALA A 14 -12.71 1.12 0.24
C ALA A 14 -11.28 1.27 -0.32
N ALA A 15 -10.29 0.64 0.32
CA ALA A 15 -8.92 0.64 -0.16
C ALA A 15 -8.75 -0.10 -1.50
N ALA A 16 -9.46 -1.22 -1.70
CA ALA A 16 -9.47 -1.96 -2.96
C ALA A 16 -10.08 -1.15 -4.11
N VAL A 17 -11.13 -0.35 -3.85
CA VAL A 17 -11.68 0.59 -4.84
C VAL A 17 -10.64 1.62 -5.27
N VAL A 18 -9.88 2.20 -4.32
CA VAL A 18 -8.81 3.14 -4.65
C VAL A 18 -7.72 2.47 -5.51
N ALA A 19 -7.35 1.22 -5.19
CA ALA A 19 -6.39 0.46 -5.99
C ALA A 19 -6.91 0.20 -7.41
N ALA A 20 -8.18 -0.21 -7.56
CA ALA A 20 -8.80 -0.44 -8.87
C ALA A 20 -8.86 0.85 -9.72
N VAL A 21 -9.16 1.99 -9.10
CA VAL A 21 -9.10 3.30 -9.77
C VAL A 21 -7.67 3.61 -10.19
N ALA A 22 -6.68 3.40 -9.32
CA ALA A 22 -5.28 3.64 -9.65
C ALA A 22 -4.80 2.81 -10.85
N VAL A 23 -5.22 1.55 -10.95
CA VAL A 23 -4.95 0.68 -12.11
C VAL A 23 -5.68 1.19 -13.35
N SER A 24 -6.97 1.52 -13.24
CA SER A 24 -7.80 1.96 -14.38
C SER A 24 -7.28 3.22 -15.08
N PHE A 25 -6.60 4.09 -14.33
CA PHE A 25 -5.98 5.31 -14.87
C PHE A 25 -4.46 5.21 -15.07
N ASP A 26 -3.88 4.01 -14.86
CA ASP A 26 -2.43 3.74 -14.92
C ASP A 26 -1.59 4.74 -14.11
N ILE A 27 -2.08 5.05 -12.90
CA ILE A 27 -1.49 6.07 -12.03
C ILE A 27 -0.04 5.73 -11.72
N ALA A 28 0.27 4.46 -11.44
CA ALA A 28 1.63 4.05 -11.12
C ALA A 28 2.62 4.40 -12.26
N SER A 29 2.28 4.11 -13.53
CA SER A 29 3.17 4.44 -14.64
C SER A 29 3.35 5.95 -14.81
N ARG A 30 2.27 6.73 -14.66
CA ARG A 30 2.32 8.20 -14.73
C ARG A 30 3.25 8.82 -13.69
N PHE A 31 3.37 8.19 -12.52
CA PHE A 31 4.29 8.61 -11.46
C PHE A 31 5.67 7.94 -11.56
N GLY A 32 5.91 7.14 -12.59
CA GLY A 32 7.23 6.62 -12.94
C GLY A 32 7.48 5.17 -12.59
N ALA A 33 6.45 4.37 -12.34
CA ALA A 33 6.54 2.91 -12.44
C ALA A 33 6.76 2.51 -13.91
N HIS A 34 7.38 1.37 -14.14
CA HIS A 34 7.62 0.94 -15.51
C HIS A 34 6.39 0.22 -16.08
N PRO A 35 6.01 0.49 -17.35
CA PRO A 35 4.70 0.12 -17.89
C PRO A 35 4.37 -1.36 -17.78
N LEU A 36 5.35 -2.25 -18.00
CA LEU A 36 5.14 -3.70 -17.95
C LEU A 36 4.71 -4.25 -16.57
N TRP A 37 4.77 -3.44 -15.51
CA TRP A 37 4.46 -3.87 -14.15
C TRP A 37 3.71 -2.81 -13.34
N SER A 38 3.22 -1.74 -13.99
CA SER A 38 2.50 -0.65 -13.32
C SER A 38 1.23 -1.15 -12.64
N GLU A 39 0.50 -2.07 -13.27
CA GLU A 39 -0.66 -2.73 -12.67
C GLU A 39 -0.25 -3.73 -11.59
N THR A 40 0.71 -4.60 -11.89
CA THR A 40 1.13 -5.71 -11.01
C THR A 40 1.56 -5.22 -9.62
N VAL A 41 2.31 -4.11 -9.53
CA VAL A 41 2.75 -3.57 -8.24
C VAL A 41 1.61 -3.04 -7.37
N VAL A 42 0.54 -2.54 -7.99
CA VAL A 42 -0.65 -2.09 -7.25
C VAL A 42 -1.37 -3.28 -6.64
N TRP A 43 -1.55 -4.37 -7.41
CA TRP A 43 -2.19 -5.59 -6.89
C TRP A 43 -1.36 -6.31 -5.82
N ILE A 44 -0.04 -6.40 -6.00
CA ILE A 44 0.86 -6.92 -4.96
C ILE A 44 0.78 -6.01 -3.71
N GLY A 45 0.79 -4.69 -3.92
CA GLY A 45 0.65 -3.72 -2.84
C GLY A 45 -0.66 -3.87 -2.06
N LEU A 46 -1.78 -4.09 -2.76
CA LEU A 46 -3.08 -4.35 -2.15
C LEU A 46 -3.07 -5.62 -1.31
N ALA A 47 -2.49 -6.71 -1.82
CA ALA A 47 -2.36 -7.96 -1.08
C ALA A 47 -1.54 -7.80 0.20
N LEU A 48 -0.42 -7.06 0.15
CA LEU A 48 0.39 -6.77 1.35
C LEU A 48 -0.29 -5.78 2.31
N ALA A 49 -1.07 -4.84 1.78
CA ALA A 49 -1.87 -3.92 2.59
C ALA A 49 -2.94 -4.66 3.39
N LEU A 50 -3.48 -5.77 2.88
CA LEU A 50 -4.38 -6.65 3.64
C LEU A 50 -3.69 -7.17 4.91
N CYS A 51 -2.45 -7.62 4.79
CA CYS A 51 -1.66 -8.11 5.93
C CYS A 51 -1.45 -7.02 6.99
N LEU A 52 -1.09 -5.79 6.59
CA LEU A 52 -0.93 -4.67 7.52
C LEU A 52 -2.26 -4.25 8.15
N THR A 53 -3.35 -4.28 7.38
CA THR A 53 -4.69 -3.97 7.91
C THR A 53 -5.13 -5.04 8.92
N ALA A 54 -4.87 -6.31 8.64
CA ALA A 54 -5.15 -7.41 9.56
C ALA A 54 -4.28 -7.31 10.83
N LEU A 55 -3.02 -6.90 10.69
CA LEU A 55 -2.12 -6.67 11.82
C LEU A 55 -2.68 -5.62 12.79
N ALA A 56 -3.46 -4.65 12.32
CA ALA A 56 -4.08 -3.64 13.17
C ALA A 56 -5.10 -4.22 14.17
N LEU A 57 -5.63 -5.42 13.91
CA LEU A 57 -6.48 -6.15 14.86
C LEU A 57 -5.70 -6.63 16.09
N ARG A 58 -4.38 -6.80 15.97
CA ARG A 58 -3.48 -7.21 17.05
C ARG A 58 -2.68 -6.04 17.63
N SER A 59 -2.09 -5.22 16.76
CA SER A 59 -1.26 -4.09 17.16
C SER A 59 -1.41 -2.95 16.16
N ARG A 60 -2.17 -1.93 16.57
CA ARG A 60 -2.42 -0.76 15.75
C ARG A 60 -1.17 0.07 15.50
N SER A 61 -0.34 0.30 16.52
CA SER A 61 0.89 1.07 16.37
C SER A 61 1.83 0.43 15.36
N LEU A 62 1.96 -0.91 15.39
CA LEU A 62 2.79 -1.65 14.46
C LEU A 62 2.24 -1.61 13.03
N ALA A 63 0.92 -1.75 12.85
CA ALA A 63 0.29 -1.64 11.54
C ALA A 63 0.50 -0.26 10.91
N TRP A 64 0.28 0.82 11.68
CA TRP A 64 0.51 2.19 11.20
C TRP A 64 2.00 2.46 10.93
N GLY A 65 2.88 2.04 11.84
CA GLY A 65 4.33 2.17 11.67
C GLY A 65 4.83 1.42 10.43
N GLY A 66 4.34 0.19 10.21
CA GLY A 66 4.60 -0.59 9.01
C GLY A 66 4.13 0.10 7.75
N ALA A 67 2.88 0.61 7.71
CA ALA A 67 2.33 1.30 6.55
C ALA A 67 3.12 2.58 6.19
N VAL A 68 3.45 3.41 7.18
CA VAL A 68 4.26 4.62 6.99
C VAL A 68 5.67 4.25 6.49
N THR A 69 6.29 3.24 7.10
CA THR A 69 7.64 2.78 6.71
C THR A 69 7.64 2.25 5.28
N SER A 70 6.67 1.40 4.92
CA SER A 70 6.51 0.91 3.54
C SER A 70 6.31 2.03 2.53
N LEU A 71 5.48 3.03 2.86
CA LEU A 71 5.26 4.19 1.99
C LEU A 71 6.56 4.96 1.74
N LEU A 72 7.25 5.36 2.81
CA LEU A 72 8.44 6.22 2.73
C LEU A 72 9.64 5.47 2.15
N ALA A 73 9.95 4.29 2.69
CA ALA A 73 11.05 3.47 2.18
C ALA A 73 10.79 3.03 0.74
N GLY A 74 9.53 2.72 0.40
CA GLY A 74 9.11 2.41 -0.97
C GLY A 74 9.32 3.59 -1.92
N ALA A 75 8.86 4.78 -1.56
CA ALA A 75 9.03 6.00 -2.35
C ALA A 75 10.51 6.34 -2.60
N VAL A 76 11.33 6.27 -1.55
CA VAL A 76 12.78 6.50 -1.63
C VAL A 76 13.45 5.46 -2.54
N SER A 77 13.15 4.18 -2.33
CA SER A 77 13.71 3.08 -3.13
C SER A 77 13.31 3.17 -4.60
N ALA A 78 12.04 3.47 -4.88
CA ALA A 78 11.51 3.61 -6.23
C ALA A 78 12.21 4.75 -6.99
N ARG A 79 12.39 5.90 -6.32
CA ARG A 79 13.02 7.08 -6.90
C ARG A 79 14.49 6.85 -7.23
N PHE A 80 15.28 6.42 -6.24
CA PHE A 80 16.73 6.24 -6.44
C PHE A 80 17.03 5.01 -7.30
N GLY A 81 16.26 3.93 -7.15
CA GLY A 81 16.37 2.74 -7.99
C GLY A 81 16.17 3.08 -9.47
N LYS A 82 15.11 3.82 -9.81
CA LYS A 82 14.87 4.26 -11.21
C LYS A 82 16.01 5.11 -11.75
N GLN A 83 16.48 6.09 -10.97
CA GLN A 83 17.54 7.01 -11.40
C GLN A 83 18.83 6.27 -11.72
N ILE A 84 19.29 5.38 -10.83
CA ILE A 84 20.52 4.62 -11.01
C ILE A 84 20.36 3.57 -12.13
N PHE A 85 19.20 2.94 -12.23
CA PHE A 85 18.91 1.97 -13.29
C PHE A 85 18.95 2.63 -14.67
N ALA A 86 18.34 3.80 -14.82
CA ALA A 86 18.38 4.57 -16.07
C ALA A 86 19.78 5.09 -16.39
N ALA A 87 20.51 5.62 -15.39
CA ALA A 87 21.87 6.12 -15.56
C ALA A 87 22.88 5.03 -15.94
N SER A 88 22.60 3.78 -15.58
CA SER A 88 23.40 2.60 -15.96
C SER A 88 22.91 1.93 -17.24
N PHE A 89 22.07 2.58 -18.04
CA PHE A 89 21.49 1.99 -19.27
C PHE A 89 20.88 0.60 -19.04
N ALA A 90 20.20 0.43 -17.89
CA ALA A 90 19.59 -0.82 -17.44
C ALA A 90 20.57 -1.96 -17.06
N GLU A 91 21.87 -1.70 -16.97
CA GLU A 91 22.86 -2.72 -16.57
C GLU A 91 22.88 -2.99 -15.05
N ASN A 92 22.54 -1.99 -14.22
CA ASN A 92 22.51 -2.18 -12.77
C ASN A 92 21.22 -2.87 -12.31
N GLY A 93 21.20 -4.20 -12.39
CA GLY A 93 20.04 -5.00 -11.96
C GLY A 93 19.61 -4.79 -10.50
N LEU A 94 20.53 -4.42 -9.60
CA LEU A 94 20.18 -4.11 -8.22
C LEU A 94 19.33 -2.83 -8.13
N ALA A 95 19.71 -1.79 -8.87
CA ALA A 95 18.92 -0.55 -8.97
C ALA A 95 17.53 -0.82 -9.57
N GLY A 96 17.45 -1.69 -10.58
CA GLY A 96 16.17 -2.16 -11.14
C GLY A 96 15.29 -2.85 -10.09
N ARG A 97 15.87 -3.66 -9.20
CA ARG A 97 15.14 -4.28 -8.08
C ARG A 97 14.68 -3.25 -7.04
N PHE A 98 15.49 -2.26 -6.69
CA PHE A 98 15.06 -1.17 -5.80
C PHE A 98 13.91 -0.35 -6.39
N TRP A 99 13.94 -0.13 -7.71
CA TRP A 99 12.80 0.44 -8.41
C TRP A 99 11.57 -0.46 -8.28
N TYR A 100 11.74 -1.77 -8.53
CA TYR A 100 10.68 -2.77 -8.45
C TYR A 100 9.99 -2.86 -7.09
N PHE A 101 10.76 -3.25 -6.09
CA PHE A 101 10.26 -3.40 -4.73
C PHE A 101 9.89 -2.07 -4.09
N GLY A 102 10.50 -0.96 -4.53
CA GLY A 102 10.11 0.38 -4.11
C GLY A 102 8.66 0.71 -4.45
N TRP A 103 8.23 0.42 -5.68
CA TRP A 103 6.84 0.61 -6.08
C TRP A 103 5.87 -0.29 -5.31
N ILE A 104 6.25 -1.55 -5.07
CA ILE A 104 5.44 -2.46 -4.23
C ILE A 104 5.28 -1.87 -2.82
N GLY A 105 6.37 -1.40 -2.21
CA GLY A 105 6.35 -0.78 -0.88
C GLY A 105 5.50 0.48 -0.84
N LEU A 106 5.63 1.36 -1.85
CA LEU A 106 4.85 2.58 -1.97
C LEU A 106 3.36 2.28 -2.06
N CYS A 107 2.95 1.37 -2.96
CA CYS A 107 1.56 0.96 -3.11
C CYS A 107 1.03 0.30 -1.83
N THR A 108 1.81 -0.59 -1.22
CA THR A 108 1.47 -1.25 0.06
C THR A 108 1.18 -0.21 1.15
N GLY A 109 2.10 0.72 1.36
CA GLY A 109 1.98 1.73 2.40
C GLY A 109 0.79 2.66 2.16
N PHE A 110 0.62 3.14 0.93
CA PHE A 110 -0.47 4.04 0.57
C PHE A 110 -1.85 3.39 0.77
N ILE A 111 -2.04 2.18 0.23
CA ILE A 111 -3.30 1.43 0.32
C ILE A 111 -3.58 1.05 1.79
N ALA A 112 -2.56 0.62 2.54
CA ALA A 112 -2.71 0.29 3.95
C ALA A 112 -3.13 1.52 4.77
N LEU A 113 -2.55 2.70 4.54
CA LEU A 113 -2.94 3.92 5.26
C LEU A 113 -4.42 4.28 5.02
N ILE A 114 -4.91 4.10 3.79
CA ILE A 114 -6.34 4.29 3.48
C ILE A 114 -7.18 3.29 4.29
N ALA A 115 -6.88 1.98 4.19
CA ALA A 115 -7.61 0.95 4.90
C ALA A 115 -7.61 1.18 6.42
N LEU A 116 -6.46 1.52 7.01
CA LEU A 116 -6.31 1.80 8.44
C LEU A 116 -7.08 3.04 8.88
N THR A 117 -7.19 4.05 8.02
CA THR A 117 -7.99 5.27 8.30
C THR A 117 -9.47 4.93 8.34
N PHE A 118 -9.99 4.18 7.36
CA PHE A 118 -11.39 3.75 7.36
C PHE A 118 -11.71 2.81 8.53
N LEU A 119 -10.82 1.87 8.82
CA LEU A 119 -10.97 0.93 9.94
C LEU A 119 -11.04 1.67 11.28
N HIS A 120 -10.16 2.66 11.47
CA HIS A 120 -10.18 3.52 12.66
C HIS A 120 -11.50 4.28 12.83
N ASN A 121 -11.99 4.87 11.74
CA ASN A 121 -13.22 5.65 11.77
C ASN A 121 -14.43 4.75 12.07
N ALA A 122 -14.51 3.56 11.45
CA ALA A 122 -15.56 2.58 11.70
C ALA A 122 -15.57 2.05 13.14
N GLN A 123 -14.40 1.95 13.79
CA GLN A 123 -14.31 1.58 15.20
C GLN A 123 -14.72 2.73 16.14
N ARG A 124 -14.53 3.99 15.74
CA ARG A 124 -14.90 5.17 16.54
C ARG A 124 -16.40 5.46 16.56
N SER A 125 -17.15 5.05 15.53
CA SER A 125 -18.60 5.20 15.49
C SER A 125 -19.35 4.29 16.48
N VAL A 126 -18.66 3.47 17.27
CA VAL A 126 -19.26 2.56 18.26
C VAL A 126 -19.28 3.22 19.66
N PRO A 127 -20.45 3.34 20.31
CA PRO A 127 -20.55 3.93 21.66
C PRO A 127 -19.79 3.11 22.73
N PRO A 128 -19.37 3.74 23.84
CA PRO A 128 -18.52 3.11 24.86
C PRO A 128 -19.14 1.92 25.59
N ALA A 129 -20.47 1.81 25.65
CA ALA A 129 -21.18 0.80 26.43
C ALA A 129 -21.05 -0.64 25.87
N GLU A 130 -20.54 -0.80 24.64
CA GLU A 130 -20.37 -2.09 23.96
C GLU A 130 -18.90 -2.45 23.69
N ARG A 131 -17.95 -1.78 24.34
CA ARG A 131 -16.50 -2.03 24.18
C ARG A 131 -15.94 -3.01 25.21
#